data_AF-A0A7Y2PWP6-F1
#
_entry.id   AF-A0A7Y2PWP6-F1
#
_cell.length_a   1.000
_cell.length_b   1.000
_cell.length_c   1.000
_cell.angle_alpha   90.00
_cell.angle_beta   90.00
_cell.angle_gamma   90.00
#
_symmetry.space_group_name_H-M   'P 1'
#
loop_
_entity.id
_entity.type
_entity.pdbx_description
1 polymer ?
#
loop_
_entity_poly.entity_id
_entity_poly.type
_entity_poly.pdbx_seq_one_letter_code
_entity_poly.pdbx_strand_id
1 'polypeptide(L)'
;MSLLTIVEASKQFNVGRTAIYKAIKKGELTAQINHDGIKVVDAQDMIRIFRPSSKKAVSDPVSENSTQSVSRNSENNDDLIRELREQVKELRQDKDFLKQEISSIRKDFDDYKLMITYKGELVPVETAETVSETEKNSIEKQKKQPEKQVETVIDEPKSEEKKGFFKRLFGA
;
A
#
# COMPACT_ATOMS: atom_id res chain seq x y z
N MET A 1 -12.27 -33.54 -23.41
CA MET A 1 -11.62 -32.30 -22.93
C MET A 1 -12.61 -31.53 -22.06
N SER A 2 -12.13 -30.79 -21.05
CA SER A 2 -13.01 -30.01 -20.17
C SER A 2 -13.44 -28.72 -20.87
N LEU A 3 -14.75 -28.51 -21.00
CA LEU A 3 -15.33 -27.33 -21.63
C LEU A 3 -15.73 -26.31 -20.56
N LEU A 4 -15.36 -25.07 -20.79
CA LEU A 4 -15.59 -23.97 -19.86
C LEU A 4 -16.38 -22.87 -20.56
N THR A 5 -17.39 -22.33 -19.90
CA THR A 5 -18.00 -21.08 -20.37
C THR A 5 -16.97 -19.96 -20.35
N ILE A 6 -17.18 -18.92 -21.16
CA ILE A 6 -16.28 -17.75 -21.19
C ILE A 6 -16.13 -17.11 -19.79
N VAL A 7 -17.19 -17.16 -18.98
CA VAL A 7 -17.18 -16.63 -17.61
C VAL A 7 -16.31 -17.49 -16.69
N GLU A 8 -16.42 -18.82 -16.78
CA GLU A 8 -15.59 -19.74 -15.99
C GLU A 8 -14.13 -19.68 -16.42
N ALA A 9 -13.85 -19.71 -17.72
CA ALA A 9 -12.51 -19.58 -18.26
C ALA A 9 -11.83 -18.27 -17.80
N SER A 10 -12.58 -17.16 -17.80
CA SER A 10 -12.07 -15.88 -17.31
C SER A 10 -11.66 -15.93 -15.83
N LYS A 11 -12.48 -16.58 -14.99
CA LYS A 11 -12.20 -16.75 -13.56
C LYS A 11 -11.04 -17.70 -13.30
N GLN A 12 -11.01 -18.87 -13.95
CA GLN A 12 -10.01 -19.91 -13.72
C GLN A 12 -8.62 -19.52 -14.21
N PHE A 13 -8.54 -18.82 -15.34
CA PHE A 13 -7.26 -18.45 -15.97
C PHE A 13 -6.81 -17.02 -15.63
N ASN A 14 -7.62 -16.26 -14.87
CA ASN A 14 -7.38 -14.84 -14.59
C ASN A 14 -7.17 -14.01 -15.88
N VAL A 15 -7.97 -14.30 -16.91
CA VAL A 15 -7.94 -13.63 -18.21
C VAL A 15 -9.22 -12.83 -18.38
N GLY A 16 -9.12 -11.58 -18.83
CA GLY A 16 -10.30 -10.77 -19.12
C GLY A 16 -11.16 -11.38 -20.22
N ARG A 17 -12.49 -11.42 -20.06
CA ARG A 17 -13.43 -11.97 -21.07
C ARG A 17 -13.20 -11.38 -22.47
N THR A 18 -12.90 -10.09 -22.55
CA THR A 18 -12.57 -9.40 -23.81
C THR A 18 -11.35 -10.00 -24.51
N ALA A 19 -10.32 -10.41 -23.77
CA ALA A 19 -9.14 -11.06 -24.35
C ALA A 19 -9.50 -12.45 -24.91
N ILE A 20 -10.34 -13.21 -24.20
CA ILE A 20 -10.86 -14.50 -24.68
C ILE A 20 -11.66 -14.30 -25.98
N TYR A 21 -12.58 -13.34 -26.02
CA TYR A 21 -13.33 -13.03 -27.25
C TYR A 21 -12.44 -12.54 -28.40
N LYS A 22 -11.38 -11.79 -28.11
CA LYS A 22 -10.39 -11.39 -29.12
C LYS A 22 -9.65 -12.60 -29.69
N ALA A 23 -9.19 -13.53 -28.85
CA ALA A 23 -8.53 -14.75 -29.30
C ALA A 23 -9.46 -15.63 -30.15
N ILE A 24 -10.75 -15.72 -29.79
CA ILE A 24 -11.77 -16.40 -30.60
C ILE A 24 -11.93 -15.71 -31.96
N LYS A 25 -12.08 -14.38 -31.98
CA LYS A 25 -12.24 -13.61 -33.23
C LYS A 25 -11.03 -13.74 -34.16
N LYS A 26 -9.83 -13.89 -33.59
CA LYS A 26 -8.59 -14.12 -34.34
C LYS A 26 -8.42 -15.56 -34.84
N GLY A 27 -9.22 -16.50 -34.36
CA GLY A 27 -9.06 -17.93 -34.66
C GLY A 27 -7.94 -18.61 -33.85
N GLU A 28 -7.40 -17.96 -32.83
CA GLU A 28 -6.37 -18.55 -31.95
C GLU A 28 -6.99 -19.54 -30.94
N LEU A 29 -8.25 -19.27 -30.55
CA LEU A 29 -9.03 -20.05 -29.59
C LEU A 29 -10.29 -20.61 -30.26
N THR A 30 -10.49 -21.92 -30.18
CA THR A 30 -11.71 -22.55 -30.67
C THR A 30 -12.83 -22.38 -29.64
N ALA A 31 -13.99 -21.93 -30.10
CA ALA A 31 -15.20 -21.84 -29.30
C ALA A 31 -16.33 -22.65 -29.95
N GLN A 32 -17.11 -23.34 -29.12
CA GLN A 32 -18.27 -24.11 -29.55
C GLN A 32 -19.51 -23.69 -28.75
N ILE A 33 -20.68 -24.03 -29.28
CA ILE A 33 -21.96 -23.79 -28.62
C ILE A 33 -22.40 -25.10 -27.96
N ASN A 34 -22.62 -25.08 -26.65
CA ASN A 34 -23.14 -26.24 -25.93
C ASN A 34 -24.65 -26.43 -26.17
N HIS A 35 -25.21 -27.53 -25.66
CA HIS A 35 -26.64 -27.85 -25.75
C HIS A 35 -27.56 -26.73 -25.22
N ASP A 36 -27.07 -25.93 -24.26
CA ASP A 36 -27.80 -24.78 -23.71
C ASP A 36 -27.66 -23.48 -24.53
N GLY A 37 -27.01 -23.52 -25.70
CA GLY A 37 -26.78 -22.33 -26.52
C GLY A 37 -25.65 -21.41 -26.02
N ILE A 38 -24.90 -21.83 -24.99
CA ILE A 38 -23.82 -21.03 -24.38
C ILE A 38 -22.49 -21.29 -25.09
N LYS A 39 -21.73 -20.22 -25.35
CA LYS A 39 -20.35 -20.32 -25.87
C LYS A 39 -19.41 -20.88 -24.81
N VAL A 40 -18.74 -21.96 -25.17
CA VAL A 40 -17.71 -22.59 -24.35
C VAL A 40 -16.41 -22.78 -25.11
N VAL A 41 -15.32 -22.86 -24.37
CA VAL A 41 -13.95 -23.01 -24.85
C VAL A 41 -13.27 -24.17 -24.15
N ASP A 42 -12.30 -24.80 -24.80
CA ASP A 42 -11.51 -25.88 -24.22
C ASP A 42 -10.49 -25.34 -23.22
N ALA A 43 -10.40 -25.98 -22.05
CA ALA A 43 -9.37 -25.67 -21.06
C ALA A 43 -7.93 -25.86 -21.61
N GLN A 44 -7.70 -26.82 -22.51
CA GLN A 44 -6.40 -27.04 -23.15
C GLN A 44 -6.00 -25.87 -24.05
N ASP A 45 -6.93 -25.37 -24.86
CA ASP A 45 -6.67 -24.19 -25.68
C ASP A 45 -6.41 -22.95 -24.80
N MET A 46 -7.14 -22.82 -23.69
CA MET A 46 -6.90 -21.75 -22.70
C MET A 46 -5.50 -21.85 -22.09
N ILE A 47 -5.02 -23.04 -21.74
CA ILE A 47 -3.65 -23.27 -21.25
C ILE A 47 -2.64 -22.90 -22.33
N ARG A 48 -2.81 -23.38 -23.55
CA ARG A 48 -1.90 -23.14 -24.68
C ARG A 48 -1.71 -21.64 -24.95
N ILE A 49 -2.80 -20.88 -24.90
CA ILE A 49 -2.80 -19.47 -25.35
C ILE A 49 -2.46 -18.52 -24.20
N PHE A 50 -3.02 -18.74 -23.01
CA PHE A 50 -2.98 -17.75 -21.94
C PHE A 50 -2.11 -18.14 -20.75
N ARG A 51 -1.66 -19.39 -20.64
CA ARG A 51 -0.72 -19.75 -19.58
C ARG A 51 0.68 -19.29 -19.98
N PRO A 52 1.39 -18.52 -19.14
CA PRO A 52 2.80 -18.23 -19.36
C PRO A 52 3.56 -19.55 -19.49
N SER A 53 4.36 -19.70 -20.55
CA SER A 53 5.22 -20.87 -20.73
C SER A 53 6.31 -20.87 -19.67
N SER A 54 6.01 -21.40 -18.49
CA SER A 54 7.06 -21.89 -17.60
C SER A 54 7.70 -23.06 -18.31
N LYS A 55 8.76 -22.79 -19.07
CA LYS A 55 9.57 -23.71 -19.88
C LYS A 55 9.55 -25.15 -19.35
N LYS A 56 8.61 -25.99 -19.80
CA LYS A 56 8.67 -27.47 -19.91
C LYS A 56 7.39 -27.94 -20.63
N ALA A 57 7.44 -27.98 -21.96
CA ALA A 57 6.59 -28.88 -22.73
C ALA A 57 7.52 -29.65 -23.66
N VAL A 58 7.79 -30.89 -23.26
CA VAL A 58 8.46 -31.88 -24.08
C VAL A 58 7.56 -32.16 -25.28
N SER A 59 7.99 -31.70 -26.45
CA SER A 59 7.64 -32.31 -27.73
C SER A 59 8.77 -31.95 -28.69
N ASP A 60 9.87 -32.71 -28.62
CA ASP A 60 10.82 -32.76 -29.72
C ASP A 60 10.10 -33.35 -30.95
N PRO A 61 10.43 -32.84 -32.16
CA PRO A 61 11.47 -33.57 -32.87
C PRO A 61 12.61 -32.65 -33.33
N VAL A 62 13.83 -33.13 -33.07
CA VAL A 62 15.07 -32.91 -33.81
C VAL A 62 15.41 -31.46 -34.17
N SER A 63 16.24 -30.83 -33.34
CA SER A 63 17.22 -29.86 -33.83
C SER A 63 18.48 -29.93 -32.96
N GLU A 64 19.50 -30.59 -33.49
CA GLU A 64 20.84 -30.72 -32.91
C GLU A 64 21.55 -29.35 -32.86
N ASN A 65 21.18 -28.46 -31.92
CA ASN A 65 22.03 -27.35 -31.51
C ASN A 65 21.56 -26.68 -30.20
N SER A 66 21.54 -27.39 -29.07
CA SER A 66 21.15 -26.78 -27.79
C SER A 66 21.91 -27.32 -26.58
N THR A 67 23.23 -27.20 -26.59
CA THR A 67 24.05 -27.35 -25.38
C THR A 67 24.56 -26.02 -24.82
N GLN A 68 24.40 -24.90 -25.53
CA GLN A 68 24.95 -23.60 -25.09
C GLN A 68 23.96 -22.69 -24.35
N SER A 69 22.65 -22.95 -24.42
CA SER A 69 21.61 -22.07 -23.85
C SER A 69 21.27 -22.36 -22.38
N VAL A 70 21.68 -23.50 -21.84
CA VAL A 70 21.33 -23.91 -20.46
C VAL A 70 22.18 -23.17 -19.41
N SER A 71 23.45 -22.88 -19.71
CA SER A 71 24.37 -22.24 -18.75
C SER A 71 23.96 -20.82 -18.38
N ARG A 72 23.54 -20.00 -19.34
CA ARG A 72 23.16 -18.59 -19.11
C ARG A 72 21.85 -18.43 -18.33
N ASN A 73 20.96 -19.42 -18.37
CA ASN A 73 19.71 -19.36 -17.60
C ASN A 73 19.93 -19.65 -16.12
N SER A 74 20.96 -20.42 -15.73
CA SER A 74 21.22 -20.74 -14.32
C SER A 74 21.65 -19.51 -13.53
N GLU A 75 22.60 -18.72 -14.06
CA GLU A 75 23.15 -17.54 -13.40
C GLU A 75 22.07 -16.49 -13.08
N ASN A 76 21.14 -16.25 -14.01
CA ASN A 76 20.02 -15.34 -13.81
C ASN A 76 19.04 -15.79 -12.71
N ASN A 77 18.89 -17.11 -12.51
CA ASN A 77 18.04 -17.63 -11.44
C ASN A 77 18.73 -17.50 -10.08
N ASP A 78 20.04 -17.74 -10.01
CA ASP A 78 20.81 -17.59 -8.77
C ASP A 78 20.86 -16.13 -8.30
N ASP A 79 20.98 -15.19 -9.23
CA ASP A 79 20.91 -13.75 -8.96
C ASP A 79 19.53 -13.32 -8.45
N LEU A 80 18.46 -13.81 -9.08
CA LEU A 80 17.09 -13.56 -8.61
C LEU A 80 16.84 -14.15 -7.22
N ILE A 81 17.34 -15.36 -6.96
CA ILE A 81 17.20 -16.01 -5.64
C ILE A 81 17.97 -15.21 -4.58
N ARG A 82 19.14 -14.67 -4.91
CA ARG A 82 19.91 -13.82 -4.00
C ARG A 82 19.18 -12.53 -3.67
N GLU A 83 18.67 -11.83 -4.67
CA GLU A 83 17.85 -10.61 -4.51
C GLU A 83 16.63 -10.87 -3.63
N LEU A 84 15.88 -11.94 -3.90
CA LEU A 84 14.72 -12.31 -3.10
C LEU A 84 15.08 -12.61 -1.63
N ARG A 85 16.23 -13.23 -1.39
CA ARG A 85 16.71 -13.49 -0.01
C ARG A 85 17.09 -12.20 0.71
N GLU A 86 17.68 -11.24 0.00
CA GLU A 86 18.02 -9.93 0.53
C GLU A 86 16.77 -9.14 0.90
N GLN A 87 15.79 -9.06 0.00
CA GLN A 87 14.49 -8.43 0.29
C GLN A 87 13.77 -9.07 1.48
N VAL A 88 13.79 -10.41 1.60
CA VAL A 88 13.21 -11.09 2.76
C VAL A 88 13.94 -10.76 4.05
N LYS A 89 15.26 -10.55 4.00
CA LYS A 89 16.06 -10.17 5.16
C LYS A 89 15.72 -8.74 5.60
N GLU A 90 15.66 -7.79 4.67
CA GLU A 90 15.28 -6.41 4.94
C GLU A 90 13.87 -6.33 5.54
N LEU A 91 12.89 -7.00 4.92
CA LEU A 91 11.51 -7.04 5.43
C LEU A 91 11.41 -7.62 6.85
N ARG A 92 12.28 -8.57 7.21
CA ARG A 92 12.35 -9.11 8.57
C ARG A 92 12.91 -8.08 9.55
N GLN A 93 13.96 -7.36 9.16
CA GLN A 93 14.56 -6.30 9.97
C GLN A 93 13.57 -5.17 10.21
N ASP A 94 12.87 -4.70 9.18
CA ASP A 94 11.84 -3.66 9.29
C ASP A 94 10.70 -4.10 10.21
N LYS A 95 10.24 -5.36 10.05
CA LYS A 95 9.20 -5.92 10.93
C LYS A 95 9.64 -5.93 12.39
N ASP A 96 10.89 -6.29 12.66
CA ASP A 96 11.41 -6.35 14.03
C ASP A 96 11.61 -4.95 14.61
N PHE A 97 12.08 -3.99 13.81
CA PHE A 97 12.15 -2.57 14.17
C PHE A 97 10.77 -2.01 14.53
N LEU A 98 9.77 -2.19 13.66
CA LEU A 98 8.41 -1.71 13.90
C LEU A 98 7.79 -2.33 15.15
N LYS A 99 8.07 -3.60 15.44
CA LYS A 99 7.63 -4.24 16.69
C LYS A 99 8.25 -3.60 17.92
N GLN A 100 9.53 -3.25 17.87
CA GLN A 100 10.22 -2.56 18.96
C GLN A 100 9.62 -1.17 19.17
N GLU A 101 9.38 -0.42 18.09
CA GLU A 101 8.76 0.90 18.14
C GLU A 101 7.34 0.84 18.74
N ILE A 102 6.51 -0.12 18.29
CA ILE A 102 5.18 -0.36 18.89
C ILE A 102 5.28 -0.68 20.38
N SER A 103 6.28 -1.46 20.78
CA SER A 103 6.48 -1.81 22.19
C SER A 103 6.89 -0.60 23.03
N SER A 104 7.74 0.28 22.49
CA SER A 104 8.11 1.55 23.14
C SER A 104 6.88 2.46 23.29
N ILE A 105 6.11 2.66 22.22
CA ILE A 105 4.91 3.49 22.24
C ILE A 105 3.88 2.97 23.24
N ARG A 106 3.71 1.65 23.34
CA ARG A 106 2.81 1.03 24.35
C ARG A 106 3.27 1.33 25.77
N LYS A 107 4.58 1.25 26.03
CA LYS A 107 5.14 1.60 27.34
C LYS A 107 4.90 3.08 27.67
N ASP A 108 5.19 3.98 26.73
CA ASP A 108 4.96 5.42 26.92
C ASP A 108 3.48 5.71 27.17
N PHE A 109 2.58 5.01 26.47
CA PHE A 109 1.14 5.10 26.68
C PHE A 109 0.73 4.66 28.09
N ASP A 110 1.27 3.54 28.58
CA ASP A 110 1.00 3.04 29.94
C ASP A 110 1.53 4.02 31.01
N ASP A 111 2.72 4.58 30.80
CA ASP A 111 3.32 5.58 31.69
C ASP A 111 2.47 6.87 31.75
N TYR A 112 2.01 7.38 30.60
CA TYR A 112 1.13 8.54 30.56
C TYR A 112 -0.24 8.25 31.20
N LYS A 113 -0.80 7.05 30.97
CA LYS A 113 -2.05 6.63 31.60
C LYS A 113 -1.93 6.60 33.12
N LEU A 114 -0.81 6.12 33.65
CA LEU A 114 -0.54 6.14 35.08
C LEU A 114 -0.45 7.57 35.62
N MET A 115 0.26 8.46 34.94
CA MET A 115 0.40 9.87 35.36
C MET A 115 -0.95 10.62 35.37
N ILE A 116 -1.82 10.36 34.39
CA ILE A 116 -3.16 10.95 34.34
C ILE A 116 -4.04 10.39 35.45
N THR A 117 -4.02 9.07 35.67
CA THR A 117 -4.83 8.43 36.72
C THR A 117 -4.41 8.93 38.09
N TYR A 118 -3.11 9.06 38.34
CA TYR A 118 -2.57 9.60 39.59
C TYR A 118 -3.00 11.06 39.83
N LYS A 119 -3.08 11.89 38.78
CA LYS A 119 -3.60 13.27 38.88
C LYS A 119 -5.13 13.34 39.02
N GLY A 120 -5.85 12.25 38.73
CA GLY A 120 -7.29 12.14 38.89
C GLY A 120 -7.75 11.83 40.32
N GLU A 121 -6.83 11.41 41.20
CA GLU A 121 -7.09 11.20 42.64
C GLU A 121 -6.90 12.47 43.47
N LEU A 122 -7.21 13.65 42.91
CA LEU A 122 -7.36 14.86 43.73
C LEU A 122 -8.73 14.82 44.41
N VAL A 123 -8.71 14.33 45.65
CA VAL A 123 -9.77 14.50 46.64
C VAL A 123 -10.20 15.98 46.65
N PRO A 124 -11.50 16.31 46.67
CA PRO A 124 -11.95 17.69 46.74
C PRO A 124 -11.41 18.31 48.04
N VAL A 125 -10.55 19.31 47.90
CA VAL A 125 -10.16 20.19 49.00
C VAL A 125 -11.40 21.00 49.38
N GLU A 126 -11.94 20.74 50.57
CA GLU A 126 -12.88 21.66 51.20
C GLU A 126 -12.14 22.96 51.50
N THR A 127 -12.58 24.01 50.80
CA THR A 127 -12.22 25.41 51.04
C THR A 127 -12.64 25.83 52.44
N ALA A 128 -11.66 26.13 53.31
CA ALA A 128 -11.82 27.10 54.38
C ALA A 128 -10.55 27.94 54.48
N GLU A 129 -10.77 29.23 54.65
CA GLU A 129 -9.89 30.37 54.44
C GLU A 129 -8.63 30.41 55.36
N THR A 130 -7.66 31.24 54.96
CA THR A 130 -6.97 32.30 55.76
C THR A 130 -5.42 32.26 55.74
N VAL A 131 -4.82 33.46 55.52
CA VAL A 131 -3.45 33.96 55.89
C VAL A 131 -2.30 33.55 54.94
N SER A 132 -1.84 34.39 53.99
CA SER A 132 -0.79 35.45 54.08
C SER A 132 0.59 34.89 54.51
N GLU A 133 1.78 35.28 54.04
CA GLU A 133 2.31 36.48 53.40
C GLU A 133 3.80 36.17 53.08
N THR A 134 4.38 36.71 51.99
CA THR A 134 5.81 37.12 51.83
C THR A 134 6.96 36.05 51.91
N GLU A 135 8.10 36.02 51.20
CA GLU A 135 9.00 37.02 50.59
C GLU A 135 9.96 36.40 49.52
N LYS A 136 10.23 37.16 48.42
CA LYS A 136 11.56 37.52 47.83
C LYS A 136 12.47 36.39 47.24
N ASN A 137 13.18 36.47 46.10
CA ASN A 137 13.63 37.48 45.11
C ASN A 137 13.96 36.67 43.81
N SER A 138 13.98 37.17 42.57
CA SER A 138 14.77 38.29 42.07
C SER A 138 14.31 38.65 40.65
N ILE A 139 14.13 39.94 40.41
CA ILE A 139 13.87 40.57 39.11
C ILE A 139 15.22 41.04 38.57
N GLU A 140 15.58 40.65 37.34
CA GLU A 140 16.51 41.46 36.55
C GLU A 140 15.74 42.13 35.39
N LYS A 141 15.72 43.46 35.49
CA LYS A 141 15.09 44.48 34.67
C LYS A 141 16.09 44.88 33.56
N GLN A 142 15.70 45.01 32.29
CA GLN A 142 15.33 46.26 31.58
C GLN A 142 16.07 46.26 30.21
N LYS A 143 15.65 46.90 29.11
CA LYS A 143 15.16 48.28 28.98
C LYS A 143 14.63 48.59 27.55
N LYS A 144 13.50 49.29 27.51
CA LYS A 144 12.99 50.35 26.59
C LYS A 144 13.19 50.34 25.05
N GLN A 145 12.03 50.58 24.41
CA GLN A 145 11.73 51.04 23.05
C GLN A 145 12.35 52.41 22.66
N PRO A 146 12.09 52.86 21.41
CA PRO A 146 11.34 54.12 21.28
C PRO A 146 10.08 54.06 20.40
N GLU A 147 9.20 55.04 20.67
CA GLU A 147 7.86 55.35 20.15
C GLU A 147 7.76 55.76 18.68
N LYS A 148 6.62 55.43 18.04
CA LYS A 148 5.57 56.34 17.48
C LYS A 148 4.58 55.49 16.64
N GLN A 149 3.34 55.24 17.08
CA GLN A 149 2.09 55.99 16.78
C GLN A 149 2.01 56.43 15.29
N VAL A 150 1.01 56.13 14.43
CA VAL A 150 -0.46 56.28 14.51
C VAL A 150 -1.14 55.63 13.25
N GLU A 151 -2.34 55.06 13.46
CA GLU A 151 -3.54 54.84 12.60
C GLU A 151 -3.57 54.16 11.20
N THR A 152 -4.48 53.17 11.18
CA THR A 152 -5.55 52.86 10.20
C THR A 152 -5.26 52.17 8.86
N VAL A 153 -6.25 51.32 8.52
CA VAL A 153 -6.71 50.84 7.21
C VAL A 153 -6.32 49.40 6.83
N ILE A 154 -7.33 48.53 6.93
CA ILE A 154 -7.79 47.48 5.97
C ILE A 154 -6.69 46.71 5.22
N ASP A 155 -6.59 45.39 5.43
CA ASP A 155 -6.95 44.42 4.37
C ASP A 155 -6.92 42.95 4.83
N GLU A 156 -7.91 42.24 4.31
CA GLU A 156 -8.20 40.81 4.46
C GLU A 156 -7.24 39.98 3.57
N PRO A 157 -6.56 38.92 4.06
CA PRO A 157 -5.91 37.98 3.16
C PRO A 157 -6.91 36.92 2.70
N LYS A 158 -7.38 37.15 1.47
CA LYS A 158 -8.15 36.31 0.56
C LYS A 158 -7.92 34.80 0.75
N SER A 159 -9.04 34.09 0.79
CA SER A 159 -9.14 32.66 0.52
C SER A 159 -8.72 32.38 -0.93
N GLU A 160 -7.60 31.69 -1.13
CA GLU A 160 -7.26 31.11 -2.43
C GLU A 160 -7.91 29.73 -2.56
N GLU A 161 -8.92 29.70 -3.41
CA GLU A 161 -9.65 28.51 -3.85
C GLU A 161 -8.69 27.49 -4.49
N LYS A 162 -8.47 26.34 -3.82
CA LYS A 162 -7.92 25.16 -4.49
C LYS A 162 -8.99 24.51 -5.38
N LYS A 163 -9.33 25.17 -6.48
CA LYS A 163 -10.09 24.59 -7.58
C LYS A 163 -9.14 23.79 -8.46
N GLY A 164 -9.38 22.48 -8.60
CA GLY A 164 -9.03 21.80 -9.85
C GLY A 164 -8.34 20.44 -9.80
N PHE A 165 -8.52 19.59 -8.80
CA PHE A 165 -8.05 18.19 -8.88
C PHE A 165 -9.18 17.14 -9.01
N PHE A 166 -10.43 17.50 -8.75
CA PHE A 166 -11.55 16.54 -8.77
C PHE A 166 -12.45 16.60 -10.01
N LYS A 167 -12.23 17.53 -10.95
CA LYS A 167 -13.11 17.69 -12.12
C LYS A 167 -12.89 16.64 -13.23
N ARG A 168 -11.92 15.73 -13.08
CA ARG A 168 -11.61 14.71 -14.11
C ARG A 168 -11.95 13.27 -13.71
N LEU A 169 -12.57 13.08 -12.54
CA LEU A 169 -12.96 11.74 -12.06
C LEU A 169 -14.47 11.51 -12.00
N PHE A 170 -15.32 12.54 -12.09
CA PHE A 170 -16.78 12.40 -12.17
C PHE A 170 -17.40 13.50 -13.06
N GLY A 171 -17.98 13.10 -14.20
CA GLY A 171 -18.76 13.95 -15.12
C GLY A 171 -18.37 13.69 -16.57
N ALA A 172 -19.07 12.82 -17.29
CA ALA A 172 -20.31 13.09 -18.04
C ALA A 172 -20.00 13.84 -19.35
#